data_AF-A0A1W2HAW7-F1
#
_entry.id   AF-A0A1W2HAW7-F1
#
_cell.length_a   1.000
_cell.length_b   1.000
_cell.length_c   1.000
_cell.angle_alpha   90.00
_cell.angle_beta   90.00
_cell.angle_gamma   90.00
#
_symmetry.space_group_name_H-M   'P 1'
#
loop_
_entity.id
_entity.type
_entity.pdbx_description
1 polymer ?
#
loop_
_entity_poly.entity_id
_entity_poly.type
_entity_poly.pdbx_seq_one_letter_code
_entity_poly.pdbx_strand_id
1 'polypeptide(L)'
;MHLKTDDLTRLEIVFESGMVPPPYSHIYKLKISFGKNFLDTTLDLVYTDREEITEQEVIDEGFTLDDDFHFQGEIPTVWEKPLKELYAKSKWSNNKLDEEGGINILTKDRHGKISRTTPLNQQEWQHFAQDYIQAIYEIDKKEAPLTLNYIVRDENKSLEINLTVKFSIRKVEVYLNGQPKEADWEETRTLLSYIFLPDYDYSKAKQKPPQQKGQFIDCGDGYWHEIGKGVINIDDSFDAVGKIKKGFANLIST
;
A
#
# COMPACT_ATOMS: atom_id res chain seq x y z
N MET A 1 6.30 -11.42 -26.41
CA MET A 1 5.72 -12.72 -26.00
C MET A 1 6.04 -12.90 -24.53
N HIS A 2 5.04 -12.96 -23.66
CA HIS A 2 5.25 -13.16 -22.22
C HIS A 2 5.73 -14.60 -21.95
N LEU A 3 6.44 -14.79 -20.84
CA LEU A 3 7.01 -16.10 -20.46
C LEU A 3 5.96 -16.92 -19.70
N LYS A 4 6.16 -18.23 -19.59
CA LYS A 4 5.30 -19.06 -18.74
C LYS A 4 5.61 -18.77 -17.27
N THR A 5 4.58 -18.57 -16.46
CA THR A 5 4.68 -18.22 -15.04
C THR A 5 5.52 -19.22 -14.23
N ASP A 6 5.36 -20.52 -14.49
CA ASP A 6 6.09 -21.59 -13.77
C ASP A 6 7.59 -21.61 -14.08
N ASP A 7 8.00 -21.00 -15.20
CA ASP A 7 9.38 -21.00 -15.65
C ASP A 7 10.12 -19.72 -15.24
N LEU A 8 9.42 -18.75 -14.62
CA LEU A 8 9.99 -17.49 -14.17
C LEU A 8 11.02 -17.73 -13.05
N THR A 9 12.23 -17.22 -13.26
CA THR A 9 13.29 -17.18 -12.23
C THR A 9 13.50 -15.77 -11.68
N ARG A 10 13.08 -14.75 -12.44
CA ARG A 10 13.14 -13.36 -12.00
C ARG A 10 12.05 -12.51 -12.67
N LEU A 11 11.54 -11.56 -11.91
CA LEU A 11 10.69 -10.48 -12.38
C LEU A 11 11.25 -9.15 -11.90
N GLU A 12 11.16 -8.12 -12.73
CA GLU A 12 11.56 -6.76 -12.42
C GLU A 12 10.43 -5.81 -12.82
N ILE A 13 9.97 -5.01 -11.86
CA ILE A 13 8.97 -3.96 -12.01
C ILE A 13 9.72 -2.64 -12.07
N VAL A 14 9.57 -1.91 -13.17
CA VAL A 14 10.08 -0.55 -13.32
C VAL A 14 8.89 0.37 -13.39
N PHE A 15 8.83 1.35 -12.49
CA PHE A 15 7.81 2.37 -12.46
C PHE A 15 8.40 3.74 -12.67
N GLU A 16 7.69 4.57 -13.43
CA GLU A 16 7.99 5.98 -13.64
C GLU A 16 6.72 6.77 -13.33
N SER A 17 6.80 7.83 -12.52
CA SER A 17 5.65 8.65 -12.15
C SER A 17 5.03 9.44 -13.33
N GLY A 18 5.77 9.62 -14.42
CA GLY A 18 5.35 10.43 -15.56
C GLY A 18 5.45 11.93 -15.26
N MET A 19 4.56 12.74 -15.84
CA MET A 19 4.49 14.20 -15.66
C MET A 19 3.93 14.64 -14.29
N VAL A 20 4.52 14.11 -13.21
CA VAL A 20 4.25 14.56 -11.83
C VAL A 20 5.33 15.58 -11.46
N PRO A 21 4.99 16.75 -10.88
CA PRO A 21 6.01 17.73 -10.50
C PRO A 21 6.85 17.26 -9.31
N PRO A 22 8.11 17.71 -9.17
CA PRO A 22 8.87 17.56 -7.94
C PRO A 22 8.14 18.24 -6.76
N PRO A 23 8.30 17.78 -5.51
CA PRO A 23 9.15 16.68 -5.05
C PRO A 23 8.53 15.28 -5.20
N TYR A 24 7.34 15.17 -5.83
CA TYR A 24 6.56 13.93 -5.95
C TYR A 24 7.00 13.03 -7.11
N SER A 25 7.70 13.59 -8.11
CA SER A 25 8.26 12.83 -9.23
C SER A 25 9.27 11.80 -8.75
N HIS A 26 9.12 10.54 -9.16
CA HIS A 26 10.03 9.46 -8.76
C HIS A 26 9.99 8.27 -9.73
N ILE A 27 11.05 7.49 -9.65
CA ILE A 27 11.21 6.22 -10.37
C ILE A 27 11.59 5.15 -9.34
N TYR A 28 11.04 3.95 -9.50
CA TYR A 28 11.57 2.80 -8.77
C TYR A 28 11.82 1.59 -9.67
N LYS A 29 12.82 0.79 -9.27
CA LYS A 29 13.15 -0.51 -9.86
C LYS A 29 13.11 -1.57 -8.77
N LEU A 30 12.12 -2.44 -8.85
CA LEU A 30 11.91 -3.54 -7.93
C LEU A 30 12.22 -4.85 -8.64
N LYS A 31 13.33 -5.50 -8.29
CA LYS A 31 13.78 -6.76 -8.88
C LYS A 31 13.62 -7.88 -7.87
N ILE A 32 12.90 -8.92 -8.27
CA ILE A 32 12.48 -10.04 -7.43
C ILE A 32 12.94 -11.33 -8.11
N SER A 33 13.84 -12.08 -7.46
CA SER A 33 14.29 -13.39 -7.94
C SER A 33 13.67 -14.50 -7.10
N PHE A 34 13.13 -15.52 -7.75
CA PHE A 34 12.39 -16.59 -7.07
C PHE A 34 13.36 -17.63 -6.50
N GLY A 35 13.58 -17.56 -5.19
CA GLY A 35 14.34 -18.54 -4.42
C GLY A 35 13.46 -19.62 -3.79
N LYS A 36 14.09 -20.60 -3.12
CA LYS A 36 13.36 -21.73 -2.50
C LYS A 36 12.66 -21.34 -1.19
N ASN A 37 13.30 -20.49 -0.38
CA ASN A 37 12.86 -20.16 0.98
C ASN A 37 12.39 -18.70 1.10
N PHE A 38 12.90 -17.83 0.24
CA PHE A 38 12.64 -16.40 0.18
C PHE A 38 12.76 -15.91 -1.27
N LEU A 39 12.30 -14.70 -1.50
CA LEU A 39 12.51 -13.94 -2.71
C LEU A 39 13.72 -13.03 -2.52
N ASP A 40 14.73 -13.20 -3.36
CA ASP A 40 15.91 -12.32 -3.39
C ASP A 40 15.54 -11.01 -4.09
N THR A 41 15.49 -9.94 -3.31
CA THR A 41 14.90 -8.67 -3.75
C THR A 41 15.90 -7.53 -3.69
N THR A 42 15.88 -6.69 -4.72
CA THR A 42 16.47 -5.35 -4.69
C THR A 42 15.42 -4.30 -5.03
N LEU A 43 15.44 -3.18 -4.32
CA LEU A 43 14.64 -1.99 -4.62
C LEU A 43 15.58 -0.79 -4.71
N ASP A 44 15.51 -0.07 -5.82
CA ASP A 44 16.11 1.24 -5.99
C ASP A 44 14.96 2.23 -6.24
N LEU A 45 14.74 3.20 -5.33
CA LEU A 45 13.74 4.26 -5.44
C LEU A 45 14.46 5.60 -5.41
N VAL A 46 14.21 6.42 -6.45
CA VAL A 46 14.87 7.70 -6.65
C VAL A 46 13.82 8.77 -6.96
N TYR A 47 13.84 9.86 -6.21
CA TYR A 47 13.06 11.05 -6.53
C TYR A 47 13.77 11.89 -7.58
N THR A 48 13.02 12.39 -8.57
CA THR A 48 13.60 13.09 -9.72
C THR A 48 13.25 14.56 -9.70
N ASP A 49 14.05 15.35 -10.42
CA ASP A 49 13.81 16.76 -10.73
C ASP A 49 13.73 17.68 -9.49
N ARG A 50 14.19 17.21 -8.32
CA ARG A 50 14.21 17.98 -7.07
C ARG A 50 15.19 19.16 -7.11
N GLU A 51 16.15 19.14 -8.04
CA GLU A 51 17.03 20.27 -8.33
C GLU A 51 16.31 21.47 -8.96
N GLU A 52 15.08 21.29 -9.45
CA GLU A 52 14.26 22.36 -10.02
C GLU A 52 13.51 23.19 -8.97
N ILE A 53 13.48 22.72 -7.72
CA ILE A 53 12.81 23.38 -6.58
C ILE A 53 13.81 23.66 -5.45
N THR A 54 13.45 24.57 -4.56
CA THR A 54 14.26 24.91 -3.40
C THR A 54 14.15 23.85 -2.30
N GLU A 55 15.19 23.75 -1.47
CA GLU A 55 15.17 22.89 -0.28
C GLU A 55 13.97 23.18 0.63
N GLN A 56 13.58 24.46 0.77
CA GLN A 56 12.43 24.83 1.59
C GLN A 56 11.12 24.28 1.00
N GLU A 57 10.95 24.31 -0.32
CA GLU A 57 9.78 23.72 -0.99
C GLU A 57 9.72 22.20 -0.78
N VAL A 58 10.86 21.49 -0.84
CA VAL A 58 10.92 20.06 -0.53
C VAL A 58 10.43 19.77 0.90
N ILE A 59 10.93 20.54 1.87
CA ILE A 59 10.61 20.36 3.29
C ILE A 59 9.15 20.75 3.59
N ASP A 60 8.65 21.82 2.99
CA ASP A 60 7.28 22.31 3.18
C ASP A 60 6.24 21.29 2.67
N GLU A 61 6.58 20.51 1.63
CA GLU A 61 5.77 19.40 1.12
C GLU A 61 5.94 18.10 1.93
N GLY A 62 6.74 18.11 3.01
CA GLY A 62 6.91 16.98 3.93
C GLY A 62 7.98 15.96 3.53
N PHE A 63 8.83 16.29 2.57
CA PHE A 63 9.95 15.46 2.13
C PHE A 63 11.25 15.84 2.82
N THR A 64 12.25 14.97 2.72
CA THR A 64 13.63 15.25 3.15
C THR A 64 14.56 15.34 1.94
N LEU A 65 15.79 15.81 2.13
CA LEU A 65 16.77 15.81 1.03
C LEU A 65 17.36 14.42 0.72
N ASP A 66 17.02 13.40 1.51
CA ASP A 66 17.59 12.05 1.43
C ASP A 66 16.46 10.99 1.47
N ASP A 67 15.40 11.21 0.68
CA ASP A 67 14.27 10.27 0.60
C ASP A 67 14.52 9.09 -0.35
N ASP A 68 15.56 9.18 -1.18
CA ASP A 68 16.00 8.08 -2.03
C ASP A 68 16.23 6.83 -1.17
N PHE A 69 15.79 5.68 -1.66
CA PHE A 69 15.80 4.46 -0.88
C PHE A 69 16.36 3.29 -1.67
N HIS A 70 17.31 2.60 -1.03
CA HIS A 70 17.97 1.42 -1.60
C HIS A 70 17.84 0.26 -0.61
N PHE A 71 17.38 -0.88 -1.11
CA PHE A 71 17.25 -2.11 -0.34
C PHE A 71 17.78 -3.30 -1.11
N GLN A 72 18.46 -4.19 -0.41
CA GLN A 72 18.82 -5.53 -0.88
C GLN A 72 18.64 -6.53 0.26
N GLY A 73 17.78 -7.52 0.06
CA GLY A 73 17.50 -8.50 1.10
C GLY A 73 16.50 -9.59 0.72
N GLU A 74 16.14 -10.37 1.72
CA GLU A 74 15.25 -11.52 1.59
C GLU A 74 13.82 -11.15 1.96
N ILE A 75 12.86 -11.41 1.06
CA ILE A 75 11.42 -11.19 1.30
C ILE A 75 10.72 -12.56 1.42
N PRO A 76 9.78 -12.76 2.38
CA PRO A 76 9.09 -14.04 2.53
C PRO A 76 8.33 -14.51 1.27
N THR A 77 8.31 -15.83 1.05
CA THR A 77 7.68 -16.47 -0.12
C THR A 77 6.16 -16.31 -0.19
N VAL A 78 5.51 -15.79 0.86
CA VAL A 78 4.08 -15.46 0.84
C VAL A 78 3.72 -14.49 -0.30
N TRP A 79 4.69 -13.69 -0.77
CA TRP A 79 4.52 -12.76 -1.89
C TRP A 79 4.66 -13.40 -3.28
N GLU A 80 5.20 -14.62 -3.37
CA GLU A 80 5.45 -15.28 -4.65
C GLU A 80 4.15 -15.59 -5.40
N LYS A 81 3.19 -16.20 -4.70
CA LYS A 81 1.92 -16.62 -5.29
C LYS A 81 1.11 -15.42 -5.81
N PRO A 82 0.86 -14.35 -5.02
CA PRO A 82 0.17 -13.16 -5.52
C PRO A 82 0.84 -12.52 -6.74
N LEU A 83 2.18 -12.45 -6.77
CA LEU A 83 2.93 -11.93 -7.91
C LEU A 83 2.73 -12.79 -9.17
N LYS A 84 2.85 -14.11 -9.03
CA LYS A 84 2.67 -15.06 -10.12
C LYS A 84 1.24 -15.06 -10.64
N GLU A 85 0.24 -14.96 -9.76
CA GLU A 85 -1.17 -14.85 -10.14
C GLU A 85 -1.44 -13.53 -10.88
N LEU A 86 -0.90 -12.41 -10.39
CA LEU A 86 -0.98 -11.11 -11.08
C LEU A 86 -0.34 -11.19 -12.47
N TYR A 87 0.85 -11.78 -12.57
CA TYR A 87 1.51 -11.99 -13.86
C TYR A 87 0.67 -12.84 -14.81
N ALA A 88 0.13 -13.96 -14.34
CA ALA A 88 -0.65 -14.89 -15.15
C ALA A 88 -1.96 -14.29 -15.68
N LYS A 89 -2.65 -13.46 -14.87
CA LYS A 89 -3.92 -12.83 -15.27
C LYS A 89 -3.74 -11.55 -16.12
N SER A 90 -2.52 -11.00 -16.15
CA SER A 90 -2.24 -9.74 -16.84
C SER A 90 -2.37 -9.88 -18.36
N LYS A 91 -2.93 -8.84 -18.97
CA LYS A 91 -2.88 -8.64 -20.43
C LYS A 91 -1.71 -7.74 -20.76
N TRP A 92 -1.03 -8.02 -21.86
CA TRP A 92 0.26 -7.41 -22.18
C TRP A 92 0.20 -6.60 -23.47
N SER A 93 0.87 -5.46 -23.46
CA SER A 93 1.20 -4.63 -24.62
C SER A 93 2.71 -4.65 -24.86
N ASN A 94 3.10 -4.46 -26.12
CA ASN A 94 4.50 -4.21 -26.49
C ASN A 94 4.76 -2.71 -26.72
N ASN A 95 3.74 -1.86 -26.54
CA ASN A 95 3.91 -0.42 -26.67
C ASN A 95 4.77 0.09 -25.51
N LYS A 96 5.67 1.02 -25.81
CA LYS A 96 6.36 1.78 -24.77
C LYS A 96 5.33 2.59 -23.98
N LEU A 97 5.64 2.84 -22.71
CA LEU A 97 4.97 3.88 -21.96
C LEU A 97 5.14 5.21 -22.71
N ASP A 98 4.08 6.01 -22.70
CA ASP A 98 4.11 7.38 -23.16
C ASP A 98 4.62 8.29 -22.02
N GLU A 99 4.52 9.60 -22.22
CA GLU A 99 4.96 10.62 -21.26
C GLU A 99 4.13 10.59 -19.96
N GLU A 100 3.02 9.85 -19.91
CA GLU A 100 2.20 9.68 -18.70
C GLU A 100 2.84 8.73 -17.67
N GLY A 101 3.95 8.07 -18.01
CA GLY A 101 4.65 7.15 -17.12
C GLY A 101 3.92 5.81 -16.95
N GLY A 102 4.19 5.11 -15.85
CA GLY A 102 3.58 3.83 -15.51
C GLY A 102 4.59 2.70 -15.31
N ILE A 103 4.10 1.45 -15.42
CA ILE A 103 4.84 0.22 -15.13
C ILE A 103 5.26 -0.50 -16.40
N ASN A 104 6.55 -0.84 -16.44
CA ASN A 104 7.15 -1.83 -17.33
C ASN A 104 7.59 -3.07 -16.55
N ILE A 105 7.41 -4.24 -17.16
CA ILE A 105 7.81 -5.51 -16.57
C ILE A 105 8.91 -6.16 -17.41
N LEU A 106 10.01 -6.51 -16.75
CA LEU A 106 11.04 -7.39 -17.30
C LEU A 106 10.97 -8.75 -16.60
N THR A 107 10.99 -9.82 -17.38
CA THR A 107 10.99 -11.19 -16.85
C THR A 107 12.14 -12.00 -17.41
N LYS A 108 12.62 -12.96 -16.62
CA LYS A 108 13.64 -13.94 -17.02
C LYS A 108 13.16 -15.34 -16.67
N ASP A 109 13.22 -16.27 -17.63
CA ASP A 109 12.94 -17.69 -17.37
C ASP A 109 14.19 -18.50 -17.00
N ARG A 110 13.98 -19.75 -16.62
CA ARG A 110 15.04 -20.74 -16.31
C ARG A 110 16.00 -21.03 -17.47
N HIS A 111 15.61 -20.75 -18.71
CA HIS A 111 16.44 -20.90 -19.90
C HIS A 111 17.23 -19.62 -20.22
N GLY A 112 17.08 -18.58 -19.41
CA GLY A 112 17.73 -17.29 -19.59
C GLY A 112 17.05 -16.37 -20.59
N LYS A 113 15.88 -16.75 -21.13
CA LYS A 113 15.11 -15.89 -22.03
C LYS A 113 14.58 -14.69 -21.25
N ILE A 114 14.77 -13.49 -21.82
CA ILE A 114 14.29 -12.24 -21.25
C ILE A 114 13.09 -11.75 -22.06
N SER A 115 12.06 -11.26 -21.39
CA SER A 115 10.92 -10.59 -22.01
C SER A 115 10.68 -9.24 -21.35
N ARG A 116 10.36 -8.22 -22.16
CA ARG A 116 9.99 -6.87 -21.72
C ARG A 116 8.59 -6.57 -22.25
N THR A 117 7.68 -6.22 -21.36
CA THR A 117 6.26 -6.03 -21.67
C THR A 117 5.63 -5.01 -20.74
N THR A 118 4.59 -4.35 -21.23
CA THR A 118 3.80 -3.37 -20.48
C THR A 118 2.46 -4.00 -20.12
N PRO A 119 2.10 -4.15 -18.84
CA PRO A 119 0.78 -4.66 -18.45
C PRO A 119 -0.31 -3.64 -18.79
N LEU A 120 -1.47 -4.11 -19.25
CA LEU A 120 -2.64 -3.24 -19.46
C LEU A 120 -3.36 -2.90 -18.15
N ASN A 121 -3.21 -3.73 -17.13
CA ASN A 121 -3.75 -3.55 -15.77
C ASN A 121 -2.75 -2.79 -14.87
N GLN A 122 -2.34 -1.60 -15.31
CA GLN A 122 -1.34 -0.74 -14.66
C GLN A 122 -1.60 -0.54 -13.16
N GLN A 123 -2.84 -0.19 -12.80
CA GLN A 123 -3.24 0.07 -11.42
C GLN A 123 -3.05 -1.14 -10.50
N GLU A 124 -3.35 -2.36 -10.97
CA GLU A 124 -3.16 -3.57 -10.15
C GLU A 124 -1.68 -3.85 -9.87
N TRP A 125 -0.80 -3.57 -10.83
CA TRP A 125 0.64 -3.68 -10.67
C TRP A 125 1.19 -2.62 -9.72
N GLN A 126 0.70 -1.37 -9.81
CA GLN A 126 1.09 -0.31 -8.89
C GLN A 126 0.68 -0.65 -7.46
N HIS A 127 -0.56 -1.11 -7.25
CA HIS A 127 -1.00 -1.55 -5.93
C HIS A 127 -0.15 -2.72 -5.40
N PHE A 128 0.14 -3.73 -6.22
CA PHE A 128 1.03 -4.82 -5.80
C PHE A 128 2.42 -4.29 -5.41
N ALA A 129 3.01 -3.40 -6.20
CA ALA A 129 4.32 -2.85 -5.92
C ALA A 129 4.33 -2.01 -4.62
N GLN A 130 3.30 -1.19 -4.40
CA GLN A 130 3.13 -0.42 -3.14
C GLN A 130 3.08 -1.35 -1.92
N ASP A 131 2.22 -2.36 -1.96
CA ASP A 131 2.12 -3.40 -0.92
C ASP A 131 3.47 -4.11 -0.66
N TYR A 132 4.21 -4.43 -1.73
CA TYR A 132 5.49 -5.11 -1.65
C TYR A 132 6.59 -4.20 -1.11
N ILE A 133 6.61 -2.92 -1.49
CA ILE A 133 7.51 -1.90 -0.95
C ILE A 133 7.21 -1.67 0.54
N GLN A 134 5.94 -1.67 0.95
CA GLN A 134 5.57 -1.61 2.36
C GLN A 134 6.13 -2.82 3.15
N ALA A 135 6.10 -4.01 2.56
CA ALA A 135 6.72 -5.19 3.15
C ALA A 135 8.24 -5.03 3.31
N ILE A 136 8.90 -4.40 2.33
CA ILE A 136 10.33 -4.06 2.41
C ILE A 136 10.58 -3.08 3.57
N TYR A 137 9.80 -1.99 3.68
CA TYR A 137 9.97 -1.02 4.77
C TYR A 137 9.78 -1.63 6.16
N GLU A 138 8.83 -2.56 6.32
CA GLU A 138 8.67 -3.31 7.58
C GLU A 138 9.86 -4.23 7.88
N ILE A 139 10.36 -4.96 6.87
CA ILE A 139 11.48 -5.90 7.01
C ILE A 139 12.78 -5.16 7.34
N ASP A 140 13.01 -4.03 6.68
CA ASP A 140 14.15 -3.15 6.90
C ASP A 140 14.00 -2.30 8.17
N LYS A 141 12.86 -2.40 8.86
CA LYS A 141 12.52 -1.65 10.09
C LYS A 141 12.51 -0.13 9.90
N LYS A 142 12.37 0.34 8.66
CA LYS A 142 12.11 1.74 8.34
C LYS A 142 10.72 2.15 8.84
N GLU A 143 9.76 1.24 8.77
CA GLU A 143 8.40 1.44 9.27
C GLU A 143 7.93 0.27 10.14
N ALA A 144 7.03 0.58 11.09
CA ALA A 144 6.33 -0.44 11.86
C ALA A 144 5.06 -0.91 11.11
N PRO A 145 4.54 -2.12 11.39
CA PRO A 145 3.25 -2.55 10.85
C PRO A 145 2.13 -1.54 11.12
N LEU A 146 1.34 -1.25 10.09
CA LEU A 146 0.24 -0.30 10.19
C LEU A 146 -0.77 -0.77 11.24
N THR A 147 -1.04 0.06 12.24
CA THR A 147 -2.02 -0.22 13.29
C THR A 147 -3.09 0.85 13.29
N LEU A 148 -4.34 0.41 13.16
CA LEU A 148 -5.53 1.24 13.12
C LEU A 148 -6.42 0.88 14.30
N ASN A 149 -7.04 1.89 14.90
CA ASN A 149 -8.02 1.70 15.96
C ASN A 149 -9.37 2.26 15.54
N TYR A 150 -10.44 1.52 15.79
CA TYR A 150 -11.80 1.94 15.49
C TYR A 150 -12.72 1.70 16.67
N ILE A 151 -13.49 2.71 17.04
CA ILE A 151 -14.39 2.69 18.19
C ILE A 151 -15.81 2.98 17.73
N VAL A 152 -16.76 2.18 18.19
CA VAL A 152 -18.20 2.44 18.08
C VAL A 152 -18.78 2.53 19.49
N ARG A 153 -19.33 3.69 19.85
CA ARG A 153 -19.99 3.93 21.15
C ARG A 153 -21.43 4.35 20.93
N ASP A 154 -22.34 3.58 21.51
CA ASP A 154 -23.78 3.87 21.58
C ASP A 154 -24.25 3.77 23.04
N GLU A 155 -25.53 4.05 23.32
CA GLU A 155 -26.08 4.12 24.69
C GLU A 155 -25.85 2.84 25.51
N ASN A 156 -25.86 1.68 24.84
CA ASN A 156 -25.84 0.38 25.49
C ASN A 156 -24.63 -0.49 25.10
N LYS A 157 -23.81 -0.05 24.14
CA LYS A 157 -22.72 -0.86 23.57
C LYS A 157 -21.50 -0.01 23.27
N SER A 158 -20.34 -0.51 23.67
CA SER A 158 -19.04 -0.02 23.23
C SER A 158 -18.33 -1.17 22.53
N LEU A 159 -17.83 -0.90 21.34
CA LEU A 159 -17.02 -1.82 20.57
C LEU A 159 -15.71 -1.13 20.21
N GLU A 160 -14.62 -1.82 20.44
CA GLU A 160 -13.27 -1.40 20.09
C GLU A 160 -12.68 -2.45 19.15
N ILE A 161 -12.17 -1.99 18.01
CA ILE A 161 -11.51 -2.81 17.00
C ILE A 161 -10.06 -2.32 16.93
N ASN A 162 -9.11 -3.24 17.07
CA ASN A 162 -7.70 -2.97 16.80
C ASN A 162 -7.30 -3.82 15.60
N LEU A 163 -6.79 -3.17 14.57
CA LEU A 163 -6.43 -3.79 13.29
C LEU A 163 -4.95 -3.51 13.06
N THR A 164 -4.12 -4.55 13.01
CA THR A 164 -2.71 -4.46 12.65
C THR A 164 -2.48 -5.22 11.34
N VAL A 165 -1.95 -4.52 10.35
CA VAL A 165 -1.62 -5.07 9.03
C VAL A 165 -0.11 -5.23 8.93
N LYS A 166 0.35 -6.46 8.70
CA LYS A 166 1.77 -6.83 8.58
C LYS A 166 2.06 -7.20 7.15
N PHE A 167 2.56 -6.26 6.36
CA PHE A 167 2.92 -6.48 4.96
C PHE A 167 4.10 -7.44 4.84
N SER A 168 5.09 -7.36 5.72
CA SER A 168 6.26 -8.26 5.77
C SER A 168 5.91 -9.75 5.63
N ILE A 169 4.80 -10.18 6.23
CA ILE A 169 4.33 -11.58 6.22
C ILE A 169 2.93 -11.74 5.60
N ARG A 170 2.40 -10.69 4.94
CA ARG A 170 1.07 -10.64 4.35
C ARG A 170 -0.03 -11.16 5.29
N LYS A 171 -0.06 -10.64 6.53
CA LYS A 171 -0.97 -11.06 7.60
C LYS A 171 -1.75 -9.88 8.17
N VAL A 172 -3.01 -10.13 8.54
CA VAL A 172 -3.84 -9.20 9.29
C VAL A 172 -4.11 -9.76 10.68
N GLU A 173 -4.01 -8.92 11.70
CA GLU A 173 -4.39 -9.23 13.07
C GLU A 173 -5.52 -8.29 13.50
N VAL A 174 -6.67 -8.85 13.86
CA VAL A 174 -7.82 -8.09 14.35
C VAL A 174 -8.14 -8.52 15.78
N TYR A 175 -8.38 -7.54 16.64
CA TYR A 175 -8.90 -7.74 17.98
C TYR A 175 -10.21 -6.98 18.14
N LEU A 176 -11.28 -7.67 18.54
CA LEU A 176 -12.55 -7.09 18.93
C LEU A 176 -12.67 -7.10 20.44
N ASN A 177 -12.72 -5.94 21.08
CA ASN A 177 -12.72 -5.80 22.54
C ASN A 177 -11.60 -6.63 23.20
N GLY A 178 -10.42 -6.66 22.59
CA GLY A 178 -9.26 -7.43 23.04
C GLY A 178 -9.29 -8.93 22.72
N GLN A 179 -10.32 -9.45 22.06
CA GLN A 179 -10.38 -10.86 21.62
C GLN A 179 -9.95 -11.00 20.16
N PRO A 180 -9.02 -11.93 19.83
CA PRO A 180 -8.55 -12.10 18.47
C PRO A 180 -9.68 -12.58 17.56
N LYS A 181 -9.65 -12.13 16.30
CA LYS A 181 -10.58 -12.51 15.25
C LYS A 181 -9.84 -12.71 13.93
N GLU A 182 -10.31 -13.68 13.14
CA GLU A 182 -9.82 -13.90 11.79
C GLU A 182 -10.26 -12.75 10.86
N ALA A 183 -9.35 -12.33 9.98
CA ALA A 183 -9.61 -11.33 8.98
C ALA A 183 -8.97 -11.74 7.65
N ASP A 184 -9.68 -11.47 6.56
CA ASP A 184 -9.15 -11.70 5.22
C ASP A 184 -8.24 -10.54 4.78
N TRP A 185 -7.14 -10.90 4.12
CA TRP A 185 -6.16 -9.93 3.64
C TRP A 185 -6.74 -8.99 2.57
N GLU A 186 -7.48 -9.52 1.60
CA GLU A 186 -7.99 -8.73 0.48
C GLU A 186 -9.16 -7.83 0.92
N GLU A 187 -10.02 -8.30 1.82
CA GLU A 187 -11.05 -7.46 2.44
C GLU A 187 -10.44 -6.32 3.25
N THR A 188 -9.41 -6.62 4.04
CA THR A 188 -8.69 -5.61 4.84
C THR A 188 -8.00 -4.59 3.95
N ARG A 189 -7.30 -5.04 2.91
CA ARG A 189 -6.65 -4.15 1.93
C ARG A 189 -7.65 -3.24 1.24
N THR A 190 -8.82 -3.77 0.91
CA THR A 190 -9.93 -2.98 0.36
C THR A 190 -10.40 -1.92 1.35
N LEU A 191 -10.55 -2.27 2.63
CA LEU A 191 -10.85 -1.30 3.69
C LEU A 191 -9.77 -0.21 3.80
N LEU A 192 -8.49 -0.57 3.80
CA LEU A 192 -7.38 0.39 3.85
C LEU A 192 -7.47 1.40 2.69
N SER A 193 -7.78 0.94 1.48
CA SER A 193 -7.93 1.82 0.31
C SER A 193 -9.03 2.87 0.47
N TYR A 194 -10.02 2.60 1.31
CA TYR A 194 -11.06 3.57 1.67
C TYR A 194 -10.68 4.44 2.85
N ILE A 195 -9.83 3.97 3.77
CA ILE A 195 -9.39 4.74 4.94
C ILE A 195 -8.49 5.90 4.52
N PHE A 196 -7.61 5.70 3.54
CA PHE A 196 -6.66 6.73 3.12
C PHE A 196 -7.15 7.61 1.96
N LEU A 197 -8.44 7.52 1.61
CA LEU A 197 -9.04 8.32 0.54
C LEU A 197 -9.70 9.63 1.01
N PRO A 198 -10.39 9.70 2.17
CA PRO A 198 -10.99 10.93 2.69
C PRO A 198 -9.97 11.97 3.15
N ASP A 199 -10.43 13.20 3.33
CA ASP A 199 -9.71 14.24 4.06
C ASP A 199 -9.97 14.14 5.57
N TYR A 200 -8.92 14.42 6.35
CA TYR A 200 -8.90 14.29 7.81
C TYR A 200 -8.69 15.67 8.45
N ASP A 201 -9.73 16.17 9.10
CA ASP A 201 -9.70 17.48 9.75
C ASP A 201 -9.00 17.40 11.12
N TYR A 202 -7.69 17.63 11.12
CA TYR A 202 -6.86 17.63 12.33
C TYR A 202 -7.25 18.70 13.35
N SER A 203 -7.94 19.77 12.94
CA SER A 203 -8.42 20.79 13.90
C SER A 203 -9.51 20.25 14.83
N LYS A 204 -10.20 19.17 14.43
CA LYS A 204 -11.23 18.47 15.20
C LYS A 204 -10.73 17.18 15.87
N ALA A 205 -9.48 16.78 15.59
CA ALA A 205 -8.94 15.53 16.07
C ALA A 205 -8.64 15.56 17.58
N LYS A 206 -8.62 14.38 18.20
CA LYS A 206 -8.30 14.24 19.63
C LYS A 206 -7.14 13.27 19.84
N GLN A 207 -6.20 13.63 20.71
CA GLN A 207 -5.05 12.76 21.04
C GLN A 207 -5.41 11.59 21.99
N LYS A 208 -6.63 11.56 22.52
CA LYS A 208 -7.08 10.51 23.45
C LYS A 208 -8.32 9.83 22.89
N PRO A 209 -8.48 8.51 23.11
CA PRO A 209 -9.67 7.76 22.71
C PRO A 209 -10.96 8.44 23.19
N PRO A 210 -11.88 8.81 22.27
CA PRO A 210 -13.12 9.48 22.63
C PRO A 210 -14.03 8.60 23.51
N GLN A 211 -14.64 9.21 24.52
CA GLN A 211 -15.58 8.53 25.44
C GLN A 211 -17.05 8.81 25.12
N GLN A 212 -17.32 9.77 24.23
CA GLN A 212 -18.67 10.16 23.84
C GLN A 212 -19.27 9.16 22.84
N LYS A 213 -20.59 9.22 22.66
CA LYS A 213 -21.29 8.44 21.62
C LYS A 213 -20.81 8.85 20.24
N GLY A 214 -20.64 7.88 19.34
CA GLY A 214 -20.17 8.10 17.98
C GLY A 214 -19.32 6.96 17.43
N GLN A 215 -18.78 7.19 16.23
CA GLN A 215 -17.83 6.30 15.57
C GLN A 215 -16.52 7.05 15.35
N PHE A 216 -15.41 6.47 15.76
CA PHE A 216 -14.11 7.14 15.76
C PHE A 216 -13.04 6.22 15.17
N ILE A 217 -12.11 6.81 14.45
CA ILE A 217 -10.95 6.13 13.88
C ILE A 217 -9.66 6.84 14.29
N ASP A 218 -8.63 6.05 14.57
CA ASP A 218 -7.24 6.47 14.66
C ASP A 218 -6.46 5.70 13.59
N CYS A 219 -5.74 6.47 12.76
CA CYS A 219 -5.08 5.97 11.56
C CYS A 219 -3.63 5.53 11.80
N GLY A 220 -3.20 5.46 13.07
CA GLY A 220 -1.83 5.11 13.46
C GLY A 220 -0.93 6.33 13.65
N ASP A 221 -1.48 7.54 13.52
CA ASP A 221 -0.83 8.84 13.74
C ASP A 221 -1.04 9.36 15.18
N GLY A 222 -1.83 8.65 15.99
CA GLY A 222 -2.13 9.04 17.38
C GLY A 222 -3.28 10.04 17.51
N TYR A 223 -4.00 10.33 16.41
CA TYR A 223 -5.12 11.25 16.39
C TYR A 223 -6.43 10.50 16.11
N TRP A 224 -7.44 10.81 16.93
CA TRP A 224 -8.78 10.24 16.81
C TRP A 224 -9.71 11.21 16.08
N HIS A 225 -10.33 10.73 15.01
CA HIS A 225 -11.26 11.48 14.18
C HIS A 225 -12.67 10.88 14.29
N GLU A 226 -13.68 11.75 14.44
CA GLU A 226 -15.08 11.33 14.41
C GLU A 226 -15.55 11.15 12.96
N ILE A 227 -16.00 9.95 12.62
CA ILE A 227 -16.44 9.60 11.27
C ILE A 227 -17.65 10.45 10.86
N GLY A 228 -17.55 11.14 9.72
CA GLY A 228 -18.59 12.02 9.19
C GLY A 228 -18.62 13.42 9.80
N LYS A 229 -17.65 13.77 10.66
CA LYS A 229 -17.41 15.16 11.11
C LYS A 229 -15.97 15.61 10.92
N GLY A 230 -15.03 14.77 11.33
CA GLY A 230 -13.59 14.97 11.19
C GLY A 230 -12.96 14.12 10.08
N VAL A 231 -13.76 13.27 9.43
CA VAL A 231 -13.38 12.49 8.24
C VAL A 231 -14.42 12.79 7.17
N ILE A 232 -13.98 13.36 6.04
CA ILE A 232 -14.85 13.96 5.02
C ILE A 232 -14.46 13.42 3.64
N ASN A 233 -15.44 13.01 2.84
CA ASN A 233 -15.17 12.60 1.46
C ASN A 233 -14.57 13.79 0.69
N ILE A 234 -13.46 13.56 -0.03
CA ILE A 234 -12.83 14.60 -0.87
C ILE A 234 -13.75 14.99 -2.05
N ASP A 235 -14.54 14.03 -2.55
CA ASP A 235 -15.48 14.20 -3.65
C ASP A 235 -16.82 13.51 -3.33
N ASP A 236 -17.94 14.19 -3.59
CA ASP A 236 -19.29 13.69 -3.32
C ASP A 236 -19.72 12.50 -4.20
N SER A 237 -19.02 12.24 -5.31
CA SER A 237 -19.29 11.13 -6.22
C SER A 237 -18.88 9.77 -5.66
N PHE A 238 -18.04 9.74 -4.62
CA PHE A 238 -17.57 8.51 -3.99
C PHE A 238 -17.67 8.54 -2.46
N ASP A 239 -18.58 7.74 -1.92
CA ASP A 239 -18.78 7.63 -0.47
C ASP A 239 -17.73 6.73 0.22
N ALA A 240 -16.51 7.25 0.37
CA ALA A 240 -15.43 6.58 1.10
C ALA A 240 -15.79 6.39 2.59
N VAL A 241 -16.33 7.43 3.22
CA VAL A 241 -16.74 7.42 4.64
C VAL A 241 -17.76 6.30 4.92
N GLY A 242 -18.80 6.14 4.10
CA GLY A 242 -19.75 5.04 4.24
C GLY A 242 -19.11 3.67 4.03
N LYS A 243 -18.16 3.55 3.10
CA LYS A 243 -17.42 2.31 2.85
C LYS A 243 -16.49 1.93 4.01
N ILE A 244 -15.86 2.91 4.69
CA ILE A 244 -15.09 2.66 5.92
C ILE A 244 -16.01 2.05 6.99
N LYS A 245 -17.16 2.68 7.26
CA LYS A 245 -18.13 2.16 8.24
C LYS A 245 -18.54 0.73 7.94
N LYS A 246 -18.85 0.45 6.66
CA LYS A 246 -19.25 -0.88 6.21
C LYS A 246 -18.12 -1.90 6.33
N GLY A 247 -16.89 -1.53 5.97
CA GLY A 247 -15.74 -2.43 6.08
C GLY A 247 -15.46 -2.84 7.52
N PHE A 248 -15.45 -1.88 8.45
CA PHE A 248 -15.36 -2.22 9.88
C PHE A 248 -16.58 -3.03 10.37
N ALA A 249 -17.80 -2.75 9.89
CA ALA A 249 -18.97 -3.54 10.25
C ALA A 249 -18.88 -5.01 9.79
N ASN A 250 -18.29 -5.27 8.62
CA ASN A 250 -18.05 -6.62 8.12
C ASN A 250 -17.05 -7.36 9.01
N LEU A 251 -15.99 -6.69 9.49
CA LEU A 251 -15.05 -7.26 10.45
C LEU A 251 -15.71 -7.64 11.78
N ILE A 252 -16.91 -7.13 12.11
CA ILE A 252 -17.67 -7.50 13.32
C ILE A 252 -18.57 -8.71 13.06
N SER A 253 -19.11 -8.85 11.86
CA SER A 253 -20.28 -9.69 11.58
C SER A 253 -19.98 -11.16 11.27
N THR A 254 -18.70 -11.51 11.07
CA THR A 254 -18.22 -12.90 10.87
C THR A 254 -17.98 -13.66 12.16
#